data_AF-A0A3D5S0B6-F1
#
_entry.id   AF-A0A3D5S0B6-F1
#
_cell.length_a   1.000
_cell.length_b   1.000
_cell.length_c   1.000
_cell.angle_alpha   90.00
_cell.angle_beta   90.00
_cell.angle_gamma   90.00
#
_symmetry.space_group_name_H-M   'P 1'
#
loop_
_entity.id
_entity.type
_entity.pdbx_description
1 polymer ?
#
loop_
_entity_poly.entity_id
_entity_poly.type
_entity_poly.pdbx_seq_one_letter_code
_entity_poly.pdbx_strand_id
1 'polypeptide(L)'
;MKEGCLTYPFIFLDIKRPRKIVAKYTDENGDLQEAHLDGMMSRIFQHEYDHMLGRNFTERVSKFKLKRAMDKREKMIKKIEKRKQRKKPVPLWCVIQKVLLVLR
;
A
#
# COMPACT_ATOMS: atom_id res chain seq x y z
N MET A 1 -14.90 -1.05 -6.73
CA MET A 1 -14.36 -0.55 -5.45
C MET A 1 -12.84 -0.58 -5.54
N LYS A 2 -12.16 0.40 -4.94
CA LYS A 2 -10.69 0.49 -5.01
C LYS A 2 -10.05 -0.47 -4.00
N GLU A 3 -9.04 -1.20 -4.45
CA GLU A 3 -8.17 -2.06 -3.64
C GLU A 3 -6.76 -1.48 -3.63
N GLY A 4 -6.10 -1.58 -2.48
CA GLY A 4 -4.66 -1.37 -2.33
C GLY A 4 -4.06 -2.57 -1.63
N CYS A 5 -2.74 -2.68 -1.65
CA CYS A 5 -1.99 -3.73 -0.96
C CYS A 5 -0.79 -3.11 -0.27
N LEU A 6 -0.44 -3.62 0.92
CA LEU A 6 0.72 -3.16 1.65
C LEU A 6 2.04 -3.43 0.90
N THR A 7 2.10 -4.50 0.11
CA THR A 7 3.22 -4.81 -0.80
C THR A 7 3.45 -3.71 -1.83
N TYR A 8 2.40 -2.98 -2.23
CA TYR A 8 2.43 -1.93 -3.24
C TYR A 8 1.91 -0.61 -2.66
N PRO A 9 2.71 0.09 -1.82
CA PRO A 9 2.26 1.29 -1.15
C PRO A 9 1.94 2.40 -2.15
N PHE A 10 0.91 3.20 -1.80
CA PHE A 10 0.39 4.32 -2.61
C PHE A 10 -0.24 3.93 -3.96
N ILE A 11 -0.53 2.65 -4.17
CA ILE A 11 -1.27 2.16 -5.34
C ILE A 11 -2.68 1.78 -4.94
N PHE A 12 -3.66 2.39 -5.60
CA PHE A 12 -5.07 2.06 -5.44
C PHE A 12 -5.69 1.84 -6.82
N LEU A 13 -6.21 0.65 -7.05
CA LEU A 13 -6.73 0.21 -8.34
C LEU A 13 -8.18 -0.25 -8.19
N ASP A 14 -9.01 0.06 -9.19
CA ASP A 14 -10.40 -0.41 -9.21
C ASP A 14 -10.46 -1.81 -9.83
N ILE A 15 -10.81 -2.79 -9.00
CA ILE A 15 -10.84 -4.21 -9.36
C ILE A 15 -12.27 -4.73 -9.24
N LYS A 16 -12.69 -5.48 -10.26
CA LYS A 16 -13.97 -6.21 -10.26
C LYS A 16 -13.77 -7.56 -9.57
N ARG A 17 -14.54 -7.79 -8.52
CA ARG A 17 -14.61 -9.06 -7.77
C ARG A 17 -16.07 -9.39 -7.47
N PRO A 18 -16.44 -10.67 -7.34
CA PRO A 18 -17.73 -11.06 -6.83
C PRO A 18 -17.95 -10.46 -5.44
N ARG A 19 -19.19 -10.00 -5.21
CA ARG A 19 -19.60 -9.34 -3.97
C ARG A 19 -19.84 -10.34 -2.83
N LYS A 20 -20.34 -11.53 -3.16
CA LYS A 20 -20.62 -12.62 -2.22
C LYS A 20 -19.82 -13.84 -2.63
N ILE A 21 -19.22 -14.51 -1.66
CA ILE A 21 -18.51 -15.79 -1.84
C ILE A 21 -18.88 -16.75 -0.71
N VAL A 22 -18.75 -18.03 -0.98
CA VAL A 22 -18.72 -19.07 0.05
C VAL A 22 -17.29 -19.57 0.12
N ALA A 23 -16.68 -19.43 1.28
CA ALA A 23 -15.30 -19.83 1.52
C ALA A 23 -15.28 -21.05 2.43
N LYS A 24 -14.54 -22.08 2.00
CA LYS A 24 -14.18 -23.22 2.84
C LYS A 24 -12.75 -23.02 3.31
N TYR A 25 -12.53 -23.09 4.61
CA TYR A 25 -11.21 -22.95 5.21
C TYR A 25 -11.08 -23.89 6.39
N THR A 26 -9.84 -24.11 6.79
CA THR A 26 -9.52 -24.94 7.95
C THR A 26 -9.16 -24.02 9.10
N ASP A 27 -9.65 -24.33 10.31
CA ASP A 27 -9.21 -23.61 11.50
C ASP A 27 -7.83 -24.08 11.98
N GLU A 28 -7.37 -23.50 13.09
CA GLU A 28 -6.08 -23.83 13.70
C GLU A 28 -5.98 -25.27 14.22
N ASN A 29 -7.11 -25.95 14.41
CA ASN A 29 -7.17 -27.35 14.87
C ASN A 29 -7.26 -28.35 13.71
N GLY A 30 -7.42 -27.87 12.47
CA GLY A 30 -7.58 -28.73 11.30
C GLY A 30 -9.03 -29.03 10.92
N ASP A 31 -10.01 -28.43 11.60
CA ASP A 31 -11.42 -28.66 11.31
C ASP A 31 -11.89 -27.80 10.14
N LEU A 32 -12.69 -28.42 9.26
CA LEU A 32 -13.24 -27.75 8.07
C LEU A 32 -14.41 -26.85 8.46
N GLN A 33 -14.31 -25.59 8.10
CA GLN A 33 -15.33 -24.57 8.31
C GLN A 33 -15.81 -23.99 6.98
N GLU A 34 -17.06 -23.53 6.95
CA GLU A 34 -17.66 -22.84 5.81
C GLU A 34 -18.18 -21.47 6.25
N ALA A 35 -17.79 -20.42 5.53
CA ALA A 35 -18.25 -19.05 5.79
C ALA A 35 -18.85 -18.40 4.54
N HIS A 36 -20.02 -17.79 4.72
CA HIS A 36 -20.66 -16.94 3.73
C HIS A 36 -20.19 -15.49 3.93
N LEU A 37 -19.34 -15.01 3.03
CA LEU A 37 -18.76 -13.67 3.11
C LEU A 37 -19.40 -12.73 2.08
N ASP A 38 -19.82 -11.54 2.50
CA ASP A 38 -20.36 -10.47 1.64
C ASP A 38 -19.52 -9.19 1.78
N GLY A 39 -19.63 -8.31 0.80
CA GLY A 39 -19.15 -6.94 0.83
C GLY A 39 -17.64 -6.85 1.02
N MET A 40 -17.23 -6.21 2.12
CA MET A 40 -15.82 -5.95 2.42
C MET A 40 -15.08 -7.23 2.82
N MET A 41 -15.70 -8.10 3.65
CA MET A 41 -15.08 -9.35 4.09
C MET A 41 -14.83 -10.29 2.91
N SER A 42 -15.81 -10.40 2.00
CA SER A 42 -15.65 -11.17 0.76
C SER A 42 -14.44 -10.70 -0.05
N ARG A 43 -14.22 -9.39 -0.11
CA ARG A 43 -13.12 -8.81 -0.87
C ARG A 43 -11.76 -9.01 -0.21
N ILE A 44 -11.67 -8.78 1.11
CA ILE A 44 -10.44 -8.99 1.86
C ILE A 44 -10.02 -10.46 1.72
N PHE A 45 -10.97 -11.38 1.92
CA PHE A 45 -10.70 -12.81 1.79
C PHE A 45 -10.17 -13.17 0.39
N GLN A 46 -10.82 -12.68 -0.68
CA GLN A 46 -10.35 -12.91 -2.04
C GLN A 46 -8.98 -12.28 -2.34
N HIS A 47 -8.65 -11.15 -1.68
CA HIS A 47 -7.35 -10.49 -1.83
C HIS A 47 -6.25 -11.34 -1.22
N GLU A 48 -6.43 -11.79 0.02
CA GLU A 48 -5.45 -12.63 0.72
C GLU A 48 -5.34 -14.02 0.08
N TYR A 49 -6.46 -14.58 -0.40
CA TYR A 49 -6.46 -15.83 -1.13
C TYR A 49 -5.64 -15.74 -2.44
N ASP A 50 -5.71 -14.63 -3.17
CA ASP A 50 -4.85 -14.43 -4.35
C ASP A 50 -3.35 -14.45 -3.97
N HIS A 51 -2.98 -13.85 -2.82
CA HIS A 51 -1.59 -13.89 -2.31
C HIS A 51 -1.15 -15.31 -1.99
N MET A 52 -2.02 -16.15 -1.40
CA MET A 52 -1.73 -17.57 -1.15
C MET A 52 -1.44 -18.34 -2.45
N LEU A 53 -2.03 -17.93 -3.57
CA LEU A 53 -1.78 -18.49 -4.90
C LEU A 53 -0.58 -17.85 -5.61
N GLY A 54 0.13 -16.92 -4.96
CA GLY A 54 1.24 -16.16 -5.55
C GLY A 54 0.80 -15.12 -6.60
N ARG A 55 -0.50 -14.79 -6.65
CA ARG A 55 -1.06 -13.80 -7.59
C ARG A 55 -1.26 -12.47 -6.91
N ASN A 56 -0.91 -11.39 -7.61
CA ASN A 56 -1.12 -10.04 -7.09
C ASN A 56 -2.36 -9.37 -7.71
N PHE A 57 -2.97 -8.47 -6.94
CA PHE A 57 -4.11 -7.65 -7.41
C PHE A 57 -3.76 -6.78 -8.64
N THR A 58 -2.47 -6.51 -8.88
CA THR A 58 -1.95 -5.79 -10.06
C THR A 58 -2.16 -6.55 -11.37
N GLU A 59 -2.29 -7.88 -11.33
CA GLU A 59 -2.50 -8.73 -12.51
C GLU A 59 -3.97 -8.68 -12.99
N ARG A 60 -4.90 -8.35 -12.09
CA ARG A 60 -6.34 -8.25 -12.39
C ARG A 60 -6.72 -6.96 -13.12
N VAL A 61 -5.76 -6.07 -13.40
CA VAL A 61 -6.01 -4.81 -14.11
C VAL A 61 -5.22 -4.72 -15.41
N SER A 62 -5.74 -3.93 -16.35
CA SER A 62 -5.03 -3.61 -17.59
C SER A 62 -3.65 -2.99 -17.30
N LYS A 63 -2.63 -3.38 -18.08
CA LYS A 63 -1.27 -2.84 -17.99
C LYS A 63 -1.22 -1.30 -18.04
N PHE A 64 -2.10 -0.66 -18.82
CA PHE A 64 -2.18 0.80 -18.90
C PHE A 64 -2.58 1.47 -17.58
N LYS A 65 -3.64 0.95 -16.92
CA LYS A 65 -4.08 1.45 -15.60
C LYS A 65 -2.99 1.23 -14.54
N LEU A 66 -2.32 0.09 -14.57
CA LEU A 66 -1.22 -0.22 -13.66
C LEU A 66 -0.06 0.77 -13.85
N LYS A 67 0.38 1.00 -15.09
CA LYS A 67 1.45 1.95 -15.42
C LYS A 67 1.13 3.36 -14.91
N ARG A 68 -0.08 3.85 -15.20
CA ARG A 68 -0.53 5.17 -14.72
C ARG A 68 -0.51 5.28 -13.19
N ALA A 69 -0.88 4.20 -12.49
CA ALA A 69 -0.83 4.17 -11.02
C ALA A 69 0.61 4.18 -10.49
N MET A 70 1.52 3.43 -11.14
CA MET A 70 2.95 3.41 -10.82
C MET A 70 3.60 4.78 -11.03
N ASP A 71 3.33 5.45 -12.15
CA ASP A 71 3.86 6.80 -12.43
C ASP A 71 3.37 7.82 -11.38
N LYS A 72 2.12 7.67 -10.94
CA LYS A 72 1.55 8.51 -9.88
C LYS A 72 2.22 8.23 -8.53
N ARG A 73 2.48 6.96 -8.21
CA ARG A 73 3.23 6.53 -7.02
C ARG A 73 4.61 7.16 -7.00
N GLU A 74 5.37 7.09 -8.09
CA GLU A 74 6.72 7.64 -8.17
C GLU A 74 6.74 9.15 -7.89
N LYS A 75 5.80 9.90 -8.47
CA LYS A 75 5.64 11.34 -8.23
C LYS A 75 5.32 11.64 -6.76
N MET A 76 4.50 10.81 -6.11
CA MET A 76 4.17 10.98 -4.69
C MET A 76 5.37 10.69 -3.79
N ILE A 77 6.11 9.62 -4.06
CA ILE A 77 7.33 9.26 -3.31
C ILE A 77 8.37 10.38 -3.39
N LYS A 78 8.68 10.87 -4.60
CA LYS A 78 9.61 12.00 -4.80
C LYS A 78 9.19 13.24 -4.02
N LYS A 79 7.88 13.54 -3.93
CA LYS A 79 7.37 14.67 -3.13
C LYS A 79 7.56 14.44 -1.63
N ILE A 80 7.32 13.22 -1.15
CA ILE A 80 7.51 12.86 0.27
C ILE A 80 8.99 12.96 0.64
N GLU A 81 9.89 12.45 -0.19
CA GLU A 81 11.34 12.53 0.02
C GLU A 81 11.83 13.98 0.08
N LYS A 82 11.40 14.84 -0.87
CA LYS A 82 11.72 16.27 -0.85
C LYS A 82 11.21 16.96 0.42
N ARG A 83 10.01 16.60 0.90
CA ARG A 83 9.46 17.13 2.17
C ARG A 83 10.28 16.66 3.38
N LYS A 84 10.71 15.41 3.41
CA LYS A 84 11.60 14.88 4.47
C LYS A 84 12.94 15.62 4.47
N GLN A 85 13.54 15.85 3.30
CA GLN A 85 14.80 16.59 3.17
C GLN A 85 14.67 18.05 3.66
N ARG A 86 13.58 18.75 3.31
CA ARG A 86 13.30 20.11 3.80
C ARG A 86 13.12 20.23 5.31
N LYS A 87 12.63 19.18 5.96
CA LYS A 87 12.41 19.14 7.41
C LYS A 87 13.61 18.59 8.20
N LYS A 88 14.73 18.25 7.55
CA LYS A 88 15.93 17.82 8.27
C LYS A 88 16.39 18.97 9.17
N PRO A 89 16.52 18.75 10.49
CA PRO A 89 16.98 19.80 11.39
C PRO A 89 18.36 20.26 10.93
N VAL A 90 18.58 21.57 10.94
CA VAL A 90 19.89 22.15 10.68
C VAL A 90 20.83 21.58 11.75
N PRO A 91 21.97 20.97 11.38
CA PRO A 91 22.83 20.35 12.37
C PRO A 91 23.32 21.41 13.36
N LEU A 92 23.43 21.05 14.64
CA LEU A 92 23.71 21.98 15.74
C LEU A 92 24.98 22.82 15.49
N TRP A 93 25.98 22.25 14.81
CA TRP A 93 27.21 22.94 14.42
C TRP A 93 26.96 24.13 13.46
N CYS A 94 25.98 24.03 12.54
CA CYS A 94 25.60 25.14 11.65
C CYS A 94 24.98 26.31 12.44
N VAL A 95 24.30 26.03 13.55
CA VAL A 95 23.70 27.06 14.40
C VAL A 95 24.80 27.76 15.21
N ILE A 96 25.73 27.00 15.79
CA ILE A 96 26.86 27.51 16.58
C ILE A 96 27.76 28.42 15.73
N GLN A 97 28.05 28.04 14.49
CA GLN A 97 28.93 28.82 13.60
C GLN A 97 28.33 30.16 13.17
N LYS A 98 26.99 30.29 13.14
CA LYS A 98 26.31 31.58 12.91
C LYS A 98 26.36 32.50 14.12
N VAL A 99 26.31 31.96 15.34
CA VAL A 99 26.41 32.77 16.56
C VAL A 99 27.83 33.33 16.73
N LEU A 100 28.86 32.52 16.43
CA LEU A 100 30.25 32.96 16.52
C LEU A 100 30.62 34.05 15.50
N LEU A 101 29.93 34.10 14.35
CA LEU A 101 30.15 35.10 13.31
C LEU A 101 29.48 36.46 13.60
N VAL A 102 28.47 36.49 14.49
CA VAL A 102 27.73 37.71 14.87
C VAL A 102 28.36 38.39 16.10
N LEU A 103 29.19 37.67 16.86
CA LEU A 103 29.93 38.17 18.02
C LEU A 103 31.35 38.65 17.68
N ARG A 104 31.64 38.86 16.39
CA ARG A 104 32.92 39.35 15.87
C ARG A 104 32.68 40.59 15.03
#